data_AF-A0A6P2CR09-F1
#
_entry.id   AF-A0A6P2CR09-F1
#
_cell.length_a   1.000
_cell.length_b   1.000
_cell.length_c   1.000
_cell.angle_alpha   90.00
_cell.angle_beta   90.00
_cell.angle_gamma   90.00
#
_symmetry.space_group_name_H-M   'P 1'
#
loop_
_entity.id
_entity.type
_entity.pdbx_description
1 polymer ?
#
loop_
_entity_poly.entity_id
_entity_poly.type
_entity_poly.pdbx_seq_one_letter_code
_entity_poly.pdbx_strand_id
1 'polypeptide(L)'
;MIEKLFTAPKAGITDEEYHEKIKYQTNFWTSIIVLAVIITMILASLQNASDSRSFFHGFSAGIFCGGIGSIIISRSLLHNRKYLHKNKIKATDERLQEISHQANTITVTMLLIVSYIAICWATFYWDRRASYLYLGIIFIYLFNSSVRYILNKIL
;
A
#
# COMPACT_ATOMS: atom_id res chain seq x y z
N MET A 1 -15.36 -9.28 -8.56
CA MET A 1 -13.92 -9.64 -8.66
C MET A 1 -13.05 -8.75 -7.77
N ILE A 2 -13.27 -7.43 -7.74
CA ILE A 2 -12.56 -6.49 -6.85
C ILE A 2 -12.91 -6.69 -5.37
N GLU A 3 -14.15 -7.06 -5.03
CA GLU A 3 -14.56 -7.31 -3.64
C GLU A 3 -13.75 -8.42 -2.95
N LYS A 4 -13.36 -9.48 -3.68
CA LYS A 4 -12.50 -10.55 -3.13
C LYS A 4 -11.11 -10.04 -2.70
N LEU A 5 -10.70 -8.88 -3.22
CA LEU A 5 -9.40 -8.27 -2.99
C LEU A 5 -9.36 -7.49 -1.67
N PHE A 6 -10.49 -6.89 -1.27
CA PHE A 6 -10.57 -5.98 -0.12
C PHE A 6 -11.45 -6.49 1.03
N THR A 7 -12.22 -7.57 0.82
CA THR A 7 -13.03 -8.16 1.90
C THR A 7 -12.14 -8.81 2.95
N ALA A 8 -12.45 -8.63 4.23
CA ALA A 8 -11.84 -9.42 5.30
C ALA A 8 -12.23 -10.91 5.17
N PRO A 9 -11.34 -11.87 5.50
CA PRO A 9 -11.73 -13.27 5.54
C PRO A 9 -12.81 -13.48 6.61
N LYS A 10 -13.91 -14.15 6.24
CA LYS A 10 -15.02 -14.48 7.14
C LYS A 10 -14.71 -15.73 7.96
N ALA A 11 -15.30 -15.81 9.16
CA ALA A 11 -15.29 -17.02 9.96
C ALA A 11 -15.86 -18.22 9.17
N GLY A 12 -15.13 -19.34 9.16
CA GLY A 12 -15.50 -20.56 8.44
C GLY A 12 -14.90 -20.73 7.04
N ILE A 13 -14.04 -19.83 6.56
CA ILE A 13 -13.36 -19.98 5.25
C ILE A 13 -12.45 -21.22 5.22
N THR A 14 -12.50 -21.96 4.12
CA THR A 14 -11.65 -23.13 3.89
C THR A 14 -10.19 -22.73 3.67
N ASP A 15 -9.25 -23.64 3.97
CA ASP A 15 -7.82 -23.37 3.78
C ASP A 15 -7.45 -23.15 2.29
N GLU A 16 -8.18 -23.80 1.38
CA GLU A 16 -8.02 -23.65 -0.08
C GLU A 16 -8.51 -22.29 -0.57
N GLU A 17 -9.71 -21.85 -0.16
CA GLU A 17 -10.22 -20.52 -0.52
C GLU A 17 -9.35 -19.39 0.04
N TYR A 18 -8.82 -19.57 1.25
CA TYR A 18 -7.88 -18.61 1.84
C TYR A 18 -6.56 -18.56 1.06
N HIS A 19 -6.02 -19.72 0.65
CA HIS A 19 -4.82 -19.80 -0.18
C HIS A 19 -5.01 -19.08 -1.53
N GLU A 20 -6.11 -19.36 -2.24
CA GLU A 20 -6.42 -18.71 -3.52
C GLU A 20 -6.58 -17.20 -3.38
N LYS A 21 -7.22 -16.75 -2.30
CA LYS A 21 -7.38 -15.32 -2.01
C LYS A 21 -6.04 -14.63 -1.83
N ILE A 22 -5.15 -15.18 -0.99
CA ILE A 22 -3.82 -14.59 -0.76
C ILE A 22 -3.01 -14.60 -2.06
N LYS A 23 -3.04 -15.70 -2.83
CA LYS A 23 -2.36 -15.79 -4.13
C LYS A 23 -2.85 -14.71 -5.10
N TYR A 24 -4.15 -14.50 -5.17
CA TYR A 24 -4.75 -13.46 -6.03
C TYR A 24 -4.36 -12.04 -5.57
N GLN A 25 -4.42 -11.77 -4.26
CA GLN A 25 -3.99 -10.49 -3.69
C GLN A 25 -2.50 -10.23 -3.96
N THR A 26 -1.62 -11.21 -3.74
CA THR A 26 -0.19 -11.09 -4.02
C THR A 26 0.09 -10.81 -5.49
N ASN A 27 -0.56 -11.52 -6.42
CA ASN A 27 -0.38 -11.29 -7.85
C ASN A 27 -0.86 -9.91 -8.29
N PHE A 28 -1.99 -9.44 -7.73
CA PHE A 28 -2.50 -8.10 -8.00
C PHE A 28 -1.54 -7.01 -7.51
N TRP A 29 -1.08 -7.09 -6.25
CA TRP A 29 -0.10 -6.15 -5.72
C TRP A 29 1.22 -6.16 -6.49
N THR A 30 1.68 -7.35 -6.87
CA THR A 30 2.87 -7.50 -7.74
C THR A 30 2.69 -6.76 -9.05
N SER A 31 1.52 -6.89 -9.68
CA SER A 31 1.21 -6.21 -10.95
C SER A 31 1.19 -4.69 -10.79
N ILE A 32 0.62 -4.17 -9.71
CA ILE A 32 0.63 -2.73 -9.39
C ILE A 32 2.05 -2.21 -9.18
N ILE A 33 2.88 -2.93 -8.43
CA ILE A 33 4.26 -2.55 -8.15
C ILE A 33 5.07 -2.48 -9.45
N VAL A 34 4.96 -3.50 -10.31
CA VAL A 34 5.65 -3.52 -11.60
C VAL A 34 5.19 -2.34 -12.48
N LEU A 35 3.88 -2.08 -12.53
CA LEU A 35 3.34 -0.95 -13.28
C LEU A 35 3.86 0.39 -12.74
N ALA A 36 3.91 0.57 -11.42
CA ALA A 36 4.42 1.78 -10.78
C ALA A 36 5.92 2.00 -11.08
N VAL A 37 6.74 0.93 -11.09
CA VAL A 37 8.16 1.01 -11.47
C VAL A 37 8.29 1.41 -12.95
N ILE A 38 7.51 0.80 -13.85
CA ILE A 38 7.53 1.15 -15.28
C ILE A 38 7.16 2.63 -15.50
N ILE A 39 6.06 3.09 -14.89
CA ILE A 39 5.61 4.49 -15.02
C ILE A 39 6.67 5.44 -14.49
N THR A 40 7.26 5.16 -13.32
CA THR A 40 8.28 6.03 -12.72
C THR A 40 9.57 6.06 -13.53
N MET A 41 9.97 4.95 -14.16
CA MET A 41 11.11 4.92 -15.08
C MET A 41 10.85 5.68 -16.39
N ILE A 42 9.65 5.60 -16.95
CA ILE A 42 9.25 6.40 -18.14
C ILE A 42 9.22 7.88 -17.78
N LEU A 43 8.68 8.24 -16.61
CA LEU A 43 8.71 9.63 -16.15
C LEU A 43 10.15 10.12 -15.96
N ALA A 44 11.05 9.28 -15.44
CA ALA A 44 12.47 9.63 -15.30
C ALA A 44 13.14 9.92 -16.66
N SER A 45 12.84 9.14 -17.70
CA SER A 45 13.43 9.32 -19.03
C SER A 45 12.93 10.57 -19.75
N LEU A 46 11.72 11.04 -19.42
CA LEU A 46 11.14 12.28 -19.95
C LEU A 46 11.63 13.55 -19.22
N GLN A 47 12.32 13.43 -18.09
CA GLN A 47 12.87 14.58 -17.37
C GLN A 47 14.20 15.04 -17.96
N ASN A 48 14.29 16.34 -18.26
CA ASN A 48 15.51 16.98 -18.76
C ASN A 48 16.47 17.42 -17.65
N ALA A 49 15.98 17.66 -16.43
CA ALA A 49 16.83 18.07 -15.30
C ALA A 49 17.43 16.83 -14.60
N SER A 50 18.71 16.91 -14.22
CA SER A 50 19.44 15.82 -13.56
C SER A 50 18.83 15.45 -12.20
N ASP A 51 18.40 16.45 -11.45
CA ASP A 51 17.96 16.26 -10.06
C ASP A 51 16.60 15.57 -10.01
N SER A 52 15.68 15.94 -10.91
CA SER A 52 14.38 15.27 -11.02
C SER A 52 14.53 13.84 -11.54
N ARG A 53 15.44 13.61 -12.48
CA ARG A 53 15.76 12.25 -12.97
C ARG A 53 16.33 11.37 -11.84
N SER A 54 17.26 11.90 -11.04
CA SER A 54 17.84 11.19 -9.89
C SER A 54 16.79 10.83 -8.84
N PHE A 55 15.86 11.76 -8.54
CA PHE A 55 14.74 11.50 -7.64
C PHE A 55 13.85 10.35 -8.13
N PHE A 56 13.43 10.34 -9.40
CA PHE A 56 12.60 9.26 -9.94
C PHE A 56 13.32 7.90 -9.95
N HIS A 57 14.63 7.88 -10.21
CA HIS A 57 15.43 6.66 -10.07
C HIS A 57 15.45 6.16 -8.63
N GLY A 58 15.74 7.03 -7.65
CA GLY A 58 15.71 6.66 -6.23
C GLY A 58 14.33 6.17 -5.77
N PHE A 59 13.26 6.84 -6.22
CA PHE A 59 11.88 6.47 -5.93
C PHE A 59 11.52 5.10 -6.54
N SER A 60 11.86 4.87 -7.81
CA SER A 60 11.64 3.58 -8.49
C SER A 60 12.41 2.43 -7.82
N ALA A 61 13.65 2.67 -7.39
CA ALA A 61 14.45 1.70 -6.66
C ALA A 61 13.84 1.37 -5.28
N GLY A 62 13.31 2.38 -4.58
CA GLY A 62 12.59 2.20 -3.32
C GLY A 62 11.34 1.33 -3.47
N ILE A 63 10.50 1.61 -4.47
CA ILE A 63 9.32 0.80 -4.79
C ILE A 63 9.72 -0.63 -5.15
N PHE A 64 10.76 -0.80 -5.96
CA PHE A 64 11.23 -2.12 -6.41
C PHE A 64 11.73 -2.97 -5.23
N CYS A 65 12.61 -2.42 -4.39
CA CYS A 65 13.12 -3.12 -3.21
C CYS A 65 12.01 -3.47 -2.20
N GLY A 66 11.12 -2.52 -1.90
CA GLY A 66 9.98 -2.79 -1.01
C GLY A 66 9.03 -3.85 -1.58
N GLY A 67 8.80 -3.80 -2.89
CA GLY A 67 7.98 -4.77 -3.61
C GLY A 67 8.57 -6.19 -3.58
N ILE A 68 9.87 -6.34 -3.81
CA ILE A 68 10.55 -7.64 -3.69
C ILE A 68 10.37 -8.21 -2.28
N GLY A 69 10.56 -7.41 -1.24
CA GLY A 69 10.35 -7.85 0.15
C GLY A 69 8.93 -8.40 0.38
N SER A 70 7.91 -7.68 -0.10
CA SER A 70 6.51 -8.12 -0.01
C SER A 70 6.23 -9.42 -0.77
N ILE A 71 6.82 -9.59 -1.96
CA ILE A 71 6.69 -10.80 -2.77
C ILE A 71 7.33 -12.00 -2.07
N ILE A 72 8.52 -11.83 -1.49
CA ILE A 72 9.22 -12.91 -0.77
C ILE A 72 8.41 -13.37 0.43
N ILE A 73 7.91 -12.44 1.24
CA ILE A 73 7.08 -12.74 2.41
C ILE A 73 5.81 -13.48 1.98
N SER A 74 5.14 -13.01 0.93
CA SER A 74 3.93 -13.61 0.40
C SER A 74 4.16 -15.03 -0.14
N ARG A 75 5.26 -15.25 -0.86
CA ARG A 75 5.65 -16.59 -1.36
C ARG A 75 5.96 -17.55 -0.22
N SER A 76 6.67 -17.09 0.80
CA SER A 76 6.95 -17.89 2.01
C SER A 76 5.65 -18.32 2.69
N LEU A 77 4.67 -17.41 2.78
CA LEU A 77 3.35 -17.69 3.35
C LEU A 77 2.58 -18.76 2.56
N LEU A 78 2.60 -18.68 1.22
CA LEU A 78 1.91 -19.62 0.34
C LEU A 78 2.58 -21.00 0.30
N HIS A 79 3.90 -21.07 0.48
CA HIS A 79 4.64 -22.33 0.44
C HIS A 79 4.44 -23.18 1.71
N ASN A 80 4.23 -22.56 2.87
CA ASN A 80 4.13 -23.26 4.15
C ASN A 80 2.69 -23.35 4.66
N ARG A 81 2.04 -24.51 4.48
CA ARG A 81 0.66 -24.77 4.96
C ARG A 81 0.46 -24.48 6.45
N LYS A 82 1.44 -24.78 7.32
CA LYS A 82 1.34 -24.49 8.76
C LYS A 82 1.31 -22.98 9.02
N TYR A 83 2.13 -22.23 8.29
CA TYR A 83 2.17 -20.76 8.38
C TYR A 83 0.90 -20.14 7.82
N LEU A 84 0.40 -20.64 6.69
CA LEU A 84 -0.85 -20.20 6.07
C LEU A 84 -2.04 -20.39 7.02
N HIS A 85 -2.17 -21.58 7.62
CA HIS A 85 -3.24 -21.90 8.55
C HIS A 85 -3.18 -21.01 9.81
N LYS A 86 -1.97 -20.82 10.39
CA LYS A 86 -1.76 -19.90 11.51
C LYS A 86 -2.17 -18.47 11.15
N ASN A 87 -1.84 -18.03 9.92
CA ASN A 87 -2.19 -16.69 9.47
C ASN A 87 -3.69 -16.54 9.19
N LYS A 88 -4.36 -17.60 8.72
CA LYS A 88 -5.81 -17.65 8.56
C LYS A 88 -6.52 -17.44 9.90
N ILE A 89 -6.14 -18.19 10.93
CA ILE A 89 -6.72 -18.05 12.28
C ILE A 89 -6.56 -16.60 12.76
N LYS A 90 -5.36 -16.04 12.65
CA LYS A 90 -5.11 -14.64 13.01
C LYS A 90 -5.95 -13.64 12.21
N ALA A 91 -6.09 -13.86 10.91
CA ALA A 91 -6.84 -12.96 10.04
C ALA A 91 -8.35 -13.05 10.24
N THR A 92 -8.86 -14.14 10.79
CA THR A 92 -10.28 -14.39 11.02
C THR A 92 -10.72 -14.02 12.45
N ASP A 93 -9.75 -13.78 13.35
CA ASP A 93 -10.01 -13.33 14.72
C ASP A 93 -10.50 -11.88 14.73
N GLU A 94 -11.74 -11.67 15.18
CA GLU A 94 -12.41 -10.37 15.22
C GLU A 94 -11.64 -9.35 16.07
N ARG A 95 -11.03 -9.79 17.17
CA ARG A 95 -10.25 -8.89 18.05
C ARG A 95 -9.02 -8.36 17.32
N LEU A 96 -8.34 -9.22 16.57
CA LEU A 96 -7.18 -8.81 15.78
C LEU A 96 -7.58 -7.91 14.61
N GLN A 97 -8.75 -8.13 14.00
CA GLN A 97 -9.27 -7.24 12.97
C GLN A 97 -9.55 -5.84 13.52
N GLU A 98 -10.15 -5.74 14.71
CA GLU A 98 -10.43 -4.45 15.34
C GLU A 98 -9.14 -3.68 15.71
N ILE A 99 -8.16 -4.37 16.30
CA ILE A 99 -6.85 -3.78 16.60
C ILE A 99 -6.16 -3.32 15.31
N SER A 100 -6.18 -4.15 14.25
CA SER A 100 -5.62 -3.79 12.95
C SER A 100 -6.32 -2.57 12.35
N HIS A 101 -7.64 -2.46 12.51
CA HIS A 101 -8.39 -1.31 12.06
C HIS A 101 -7.97 -0.04 12.81
N GLN A 102 -7.89 -0.08 14.14
CA GLN A 102 -7.42 1.07 14.94
C GLN A 102 -5.98 1.46 14.60
N ALA A 103 -5.08 0.47 14.50
CA ALA A 103 -3.69 0.69 14.11
C ALA A 103 -3.59 1.35 12.73
N ASN A 104 -4.34 0.87 11.74
CA ASN A 104 -4.35 1.45 10.40
C ASN A 104 -4.86 2.91 10.41
N THR A 105 -5.86 3.24 11.23
CA THR A 105 -6.31 4.63 11.40
C THR A 105 -5.20 5.51 11.96
N ILE A 106 -4.50 5.05 13.00
CA ILE A 106 -3.37 5.78 13.59
C ILE A 106 -2.24 5.96 12.56
N THR A 107 -1.91 4.90 11.81
CA THR A 107 -0.89 4.95 10.76
C THR A 107 -1.24 5.97 9.68
N VAL A 108 -2.48 5.99 9.19
CA VAL A 108 -2.93 6.98 8.21
C VAL A 108 -2.83 8.40 8.76
N THR A 109 -3.25 8.63 10.01
CA THR A 109 -3.15 9.94 10.66
C THR A 109 -1.70 10.41 10.81
N MET A 110 -0.79 9.53 11.26
CA MET A 110 0.62 9.87 11.38
C MET A 110 1.27 10.16 10.03
N LEU A 111 0.92 9.39 9.01
CA LEU A 111 1.41 9.60 7.66
C LEU A 111 0.93 10.93 7.07
N LEU A 112 -0.31 11.34 7.37
CA LEU A 112 -0.85 12.67 7.05
C LEU A 112 -0.06 13.80 7.72
N ILE A 113 0.29 13.64 8.99
CA ILE A 113 1.09 14.63 9.73
C ILE A 113 2.49 14.75 9.10
N VAL A 114 3.17 13.61 8.86
CA VAL A 114 4.51 13.59 8.27
C VAL A 114 4.51 14.17 6.85
N SER A 115 3.52 13.81 6.04
CA SER A 115 3.39 14.36 4.69
C SER A 115 3.09 15.85 4.69
N TYR A 116 2.29 16.35 5.63
CA TYR A 116 2.05 17.79 5.81
C TYR A 116 3.35 18.53 6.17
N ILE A 117 4.14 18.01 7.11
CA ILE A 117 5.46 18.59 7.45
C ILE A 117 6.38 18.59 6.23
N ALA A 118 6.40 17.51 5.45
CA ALA A 118 7.18 17.41 4.23
C ALA A 118 6.75 18.45 3.17
N ILE A 119 5.46 18.75 3.03
CA ILE A 119 4.96 19.84 2.16
C ILE A 119 5.46 21.18 2.63
N CYS A 120 5.31 21.49 3.92
CA CYS A 120 5.78 22.75 4.48
C CYS A 120 7.27 22.91 4.16
N TRP A 121 8.07 21.88 4.42
CA TRP A 121 9.49 21.88 4.10
C TRP A 121 9.78 22.06 2.60
N ALA A 122 9.06 21.33 1.74
CA ALA A 122 9.23 21.42 0.29
C ALA A 122 8.81 22.79 -0.27
N THR A 123 7.83 23.45 0.34
CA THR A 123 7.34 24.76 -0.09
C THR A 123 8.27 25.90 0.32
N PHE A 124 8.97 25.76 1.46
CA PHE A 124 9.94 26.77 1.92
C PHE A 124 11.32 26.63 1.28
N TYR A 125 11.77 25.40 0.98
CA TYR A 125 13.15 25.13 0.57
C TYR A 125 13.33 24.54 -0.83
N TRP A 126 12.28 24.05 -1.49
CA TRP A 126 12.37 23.34 -2.78
C TRP A 126 11.50 23.96 -3.88
N ASP A 127 11.64 23.42 -5.10
CA ASP A 127 10.87 23.84 -6.28
C ASP A 127 9.36 23.57 -6.09
N ARG A 128 8.50 24.52 -6.51
CA ARG A 128 7.01 24.46 -6.38
C ARG A 128 6.41 23.17 -6.92
N ARG A 129 7.10 22.47 -7.81
CA ARG A 129 6.67 21.19 -8.39
C ARG A 129 6.66 20.04 -7.37
N ALA A 130 7.59 20.07 -6.41
CA ALA A 130 7.65 19.07 -5.34
C ALA A 130 6.47 19.20 -4.37
N SER A 131 6.06 20.43 -4.04
CA SER A 131 4.92 20.65 -3.14
C SER A 131 3.60 20.14 -3.73
N TYR A 132 3.38 20.24 -5.05
CA TYR A 132 2.19 19.68 -5.71
C TYR A 132 2.11 18.14 -5.63
N LEU A 133 3.25 17.44 -5.73
CA LEU A 133 3.28 15.97 -5.60
C LEU A 133 2.90 15.52 -4.19
N TYR A 134 3.43 16.19 -3.17
CA TYR A 134 3.07 15.89 -1.79
C TYR A 134 1.61 16.27 -1.48
N LEU A 135 1.07 17.34 -2.08
CA LEU A 135 -0.36 17.67 -2.02
C LEU A 135 -1.23 16.57 -2.63
N GLY A 136 -0.81 15.98 -3.75
CA GLY A 136 -1.46 14.83 -4.35
C GLY A 136 -1.45 13.60 -3.44
N ILE A 137 -0.34 13.33 -2.76
CA ILE A 137 -0.22 12.27 -1.76
C ILE A 137 -1.21 12.49 -0.60
N ILE A 138 -1.33 13.72 -0.09
CA ILE A 138 -2.32 14.08 0.93
C ILE A 138 -3.75 13.90 0.42
N PHE A 139 -4.07 14.32 -0.81
CA PHE A 139 -5.40 14.14 -1.37
C PHE A 139 -5.78 12.66 -1.51
N ILE A 140 -4.84 11.81 -1.93
CA ILE A 140 -5.05 10.36 -1.98
C ILE A 140 -5.30 9.80 -0.57
N TYR A 141 -4.59 10.29 0.45
CA TYR A 141 -4.81 9.86 1.84
C TYR A 141 -6.11 10.36 2.44
N LEU A 142 -6.49 11.61 2.18
CA LEU A 142 -7.78 12.16 2.58
C LEU A 142 -8.91 11.40 1.89
N PHE A 143 -8.79 11.12 0.59
CA PHE A 143 -9.76 10.30 -0.12
C PHE A 143 -9.89 8.89 0.47
N ASN A 144 -8.77 8.23 0.77
CA ASN A 144 -8.77 6.92 1.41
C ASN A 144 -9.45 6.96 2.79
N SER A 145 -9.12 7.97 3.60
CA SER A 145 -9.75 8.20 4.91
C SER A 145 -11.26 8.48 4.80
N SER A 146 -11.68 9.30 3.84
CA SER A 146 -13.09 9.60 3.57
C SER A 146 -13.88 8.38 3.10
N VAL A 147 -13.33 7.59 2.17
CA VAL A 147 -13.94 6.34 1.71
C VAL A 147 -14.10 5.37 2.88
N ARG A 148 -13.09 5.29 3.75
CA ARG A 148 -13.12 4.42 4.93
C ARG A 148 -14.13 4.89 5.97
N TYR A 149 -14.24 6.20 6.21
CA TYR A 149 -15.28 6.79 7.07
C TYR A 149 -16.70 6.52 6.55
N ILE A 150 -16.90 6.65 5.23
CA ILE A 150 -18.20 6.37 4.59
C ILE A 150 -18.54 4.88 4.68
N LEU A 151 -17.60 3.99 4.37
CA LEU A 151 -17.80 2.55 4.46
C LEU A 151 -18.14 2.11 5.89
N ASN A 152 -17.48 2.67 6.90
CA ASN A 152 -17.73 2.35 8.30
C ASN A 152 -19.05 2.91 8.86
N LYS A 153 -19.74 3.76 8.10
CA LYS A 153 -21.06 4.31 8.42
C LYS A 153 -22.19 3.56 7.70
N ILE A 154 -21.88 2.89 6.59
CA ILE A 154 -22.85 2.18 5.74
C ILE A 154 -22.89 0.67 6.06
N LEU A 155 -21.76 0.07 6.43
CA LEU A 155 -21.64 -1.31 6.94
C LEU A 155 -21.79 -1.35 8.46
#